data_AF-A0A9E5I6N7-F1
#
_entry.id   AF-A0A9E5I6N7-F1
#
_cell.length_a   1.000
_cell.length_b   1.000
_cell.length_c   1.000
_cell.angle_alpha   90.00
_cell.angle_beta   90.00
_cell.angle_gamma   90.00
#
_symmetry.space_group_name_H-M   'P 1'
#
loop_
_entity.id
_entity.type
_entity.pdbx_description
1 polymer ?
#
loop_
_entity_poly.entity_id
_entity_poly.type
_entity_poly.pdbx_seq_one_letter_code
_entity_poly.pdbx_strand_id
1 'polypeptide(L)'
;MATFTPSDASRFLGASITNEVVVTKATLLVNAEAKSKVFGQSDPVLSYQTVGLVAGDSLSGILSRATGDNVGTYAIDQGTLSASANYDLQFTGADLTITPAPLSSPATAITLTPPADFTYNGSGKGFAGSASGVAGFTFVYEGINGTVYGDRLGDRKLQRQQEHHLHDWAQAGDDRRDRGRQSYV
;
A
#
# COMPACT_ATOMS: atom_id res chain seq x y z
N MET A 1 -12.14 -61.15 17.17
CA MET A 1 -13.02 -62.03 17.94
C MET A 1 -12.59 -63.46 17.69
N ALA A 2 -12.31 -64.21 18.75
CA ALA A 2 -12.03 -65.64 18.66
C ALA A 2 -13.21 -66.38 19.31
N THR A 3 -13.75 -67.35 18.58
CA THR A 3 -14.91 -68.13 19.02
C THR A 3 -14.45 -69.57 19.20
N PHE A 4 -14.62 -70.10 20.41
CA PHE A 4 -14.44 -71.52 20.70
C PHE A 4 -15.80 -72.21 20.66
N THR A 5 -15.94 -73.14 19.71
CA THR A 5 -17.14 -73.98 19.58
C THR A 5 -16.73 -75.43 19.85
N PRO A 6 -16.93 -75.95 21.08
CA PRO A 6 -16.52 -77.31 21.42
C PRO A 6 -17.34 -78.34 20.64
N SER A 7 -16.69 -79.42 20.22
CA SER A 7 -17.35 -80.56 19.57
C SER A 7 -18.25 -81.37 20.51
N ASP A 8 -17.99 -81.31 21.82
CA ASP A 8 -18.84 -81.89 22.86
C ASP A 8 -19.52 -80.79 23.69
N ALA A 9 -20.66 -80.33 23.19
CA ALA A 9 -21.47 -79.30 23.85
C ALA A 9 -22.20 -79.80 25.12
N SER A 10 -22.17 -81.11 25.40
CA SER A 10 -22.78 -81.67 26.62
C SER A 10 -21.88 -81.52 27.84
N ARG A 11 -20.57 -81.33 27.64
CA ARG A 11 -19.57 -81.17 28.69
C ARG A 11 -18.92 -79.80 28.74
N PHE A 12 -18.97 -79.04 27.63
CA PHE A 12 -18.33 -77.74 27.51
C PHE A 12 -19.27 -76.70 26.91
N LEU A 13 -19.28 -75.50 27.49
CA LEU A 13 -19.95 -74.34 26.91
C LEU A 13 -19.04 -73.68 25.87
N GLY A 14 -19.64 -73.22 24.77
CA GLY A 14 -18.95 -72.33 23.85
C GLY A 14 -18.56 -71.04 24.55
N ALA A 15 -17.41 -70.49 24.19
CA ALA A 15 -16.92 -69.23 24.72
C ALA A 15 -16.43 -68.36 23.58
N SER A 16 -16.64 -67.05 23.67
CA SER A 16 -16.07 -66.09 22.74
C SER A 16 -15.28 -65.07 23.52
N ILE A 17 -14.12 -64.69 22.99
CA ILE A 17 -13.34 -63.56 23.45
C ILE A 17 -13.26 -62.54 22.33
N THR A 18 -13.56 -61.30 22.66
CA THR A 18 -13.37 -60.16 21.78
C THR A 18 -12.27 -59.30 22.36
N ASN A 19 -11.16 -59.21 21.64
CA ASN A 19 -10.14 -58.20 21.91
C ASN A 19 -10.46 -56.99 21.05
N GLU A 20 -10.64 -55.85 21.69
CA GLU A 20 -10.74 -54.56 21.01
C GLU A 20 -9.32 -54.02 20.79
N VAL A 21 -9.01 -53.61 19.57
CA VAL A 21 -7.75 -52.93 19.23
C VAL A 21 -8.12 -51.53 18.77
N VAL A 22 -7.66 -50.53 19.51
CA VAL A 22 -7.80 -49.13 19.15
C VAL A 22 -6.47 -48.66 18.58
N VAL A 23 -6.48 -48.24 17.31
CA VAL A 23 -5.34 -47.58 16.68
C VAL A 23 -5.58 -46.08 16.78
N THR A 24 -4.74 -45.40 17.55
CA THR A 24 -4.78 -43.93 17.66
C THR A 24 -4.16 -43.29 16.43
N LYS A 25 -4.65 -42.10 16.07
CA LYS A 25 -4.09 -41.34 14.95
C LYS A 25 -2.64 -40.93 15.25
N ALA A 26 -1.82 -40.89 14.20
CA ALA A 26 -0.48 -40.32 14.28
C ALA A 26 -0.56 -38.78 14.14
N THR A 27 0.24 -38.05 14.90
CA THR A 27 0.38 -36.60 14.69
C THR A 27 1.20 -36.34 13.43
N LEU A 28 0.69 -35.47 12.56
CA LEU A 28 1.38 -35.00 11.36
C LEU A 28 1.49 -33.49 11.40
N LEU A 29 2.73 -32.98 11.44
CA LEU A 29 2.98 -31.55 11.32
C LEU A 29 3.13 -31.18 9.86
N VAL A 30 2.43 -30.12 9.45
CA VAL A 30 2.55 -29.52 8.12
C VAL A 30 2.89 -28.04 8.28
N ASN A 31 4.05 -27.64 7.75
CA ASN A 31 4.56 -26.28 7.86
C ASN A 31 4.62 -25.66 6.48
N ALA A 32 3.77 -24.65 6.22
CA ALA A 32 3.86 -23.89 4.99
C ALA A 32 5.21 -23.16 4.90
N GLU A 33 5.71 -23.03 3.68
CA GLU A 33 6.94 -22.28 3.41
C GLU A 33 6.60 -20.85 2.99
N ALA A 34 7.28 -19.88 3.61
CA ALA A 34 7.13 -18.48 3.23
C ALA A 34 7.56 -18.25 1.78
N LYS A 35 6.88 -17.32 1.11
CA LYS A 35 7.11 -16.99 -0.30
C LYS A 35 7.21 -15.49 -0.49
N SER A 36 7.75 -15.08 -1.63
CA SER A 36 7.72 -13.68 -2.04
C SER A 36 7.45 -13.53 -3.53
N LYS A 37 6.86 -12.39 -3.89
CA LYS A 37 6.77 -11.94 -5.29
C LYS A 37 6.95 -10.42 -5.36
N VAL A 38 7.26 -9.94 -6.56
CA VAL A 38 7.27 -8.51 -6.86
C VAL A 38 5.87 -8.08 -7.30
N PHE A 39 5.45 -6.87 -6.94
CA PHE A 39 4.18 -6.29 -7.36
C PHE A 39 4.00 -6.40 -8.89
N GLY A 40 2.81 -6.84 -9.32
CA GLY A 40 2.50 -7.08 -10.74
C GLY A 40 2.96 -8.43 -11.29
N GLN A 41 3.73 -9.24 -10.54
CA GLN A 41 4.06 -10.61 -10.93
C GLN A 41 2.96 -11.60 -10.51
N SER A 42 2.92 -12.75 -11.19
CA SER A 42 2.09 -13.89 -10.81
C SER A 42 2.49 -14.47 -9.45
N ASP A 43 1.55 -15.14 -8.79
CA ASP A 43 1.84 -15.79 -7.52
C ASP A 43 2.83 -16.96 -7.69
N PRO A 44 3.74 -17.16 -6.72
CA PRO A 44 4.61 -18.32 -6.71
C PRO A 44 3.82 -19.59 -6.34
N VAL A 45 4.35 -20.75 -6.73
CA VAL A 45 3.81 -22.04 -6.28
C VAL A 45 4.03 -22.16 -4.77
N LEU A 46 2.94 -22.38 -4.04
CA LEU A 46 2.98 -22.61 -2.59
C LEU A 46 3.53 -24.00 -2.30
N SER A 47 4.30 -24.13 -1.22
CA SER A 47 4.91 -25.39 -0.78
C SER A 47 4.89 -25.49 0.74
N TYR A 48 5.13 -26.70 1.24
CA TYR A 48 5.16 -27.03 2.65
C TYR A 48 6.14 -28.15 2.92
N GLN A 49 6.52 -28.29 4.20
CA GLN A 49 7.24 -29.44 4.72
C GLN A 49 6.35 -30.26 5.65
N THR A 50 6.67 -31.55 5.79
CA THR A 50 5.94 -32.46 6.67
C THR A 50 6.88 -33.13 7.66
N VAL A 51 6.40 -33.34 8.89
CA VAL A 51 7.09 -34.12 9.92
C VAL A 51 6.11 -35.14 10.48
N GLY A 52 6.48 -36.42 10.41
CA GLY A 52 5.63 -37.53 10.87
C GLY A 52 4.80 -38.22 9.78
N LEU A 53 4.92 -37.81 8.52
CA LEU A 53 4.28 -38.52 7.40
C LEU A 53 5.02 -39.84 7.15
N VAL A 54 4.30 -40.96 7.16
CA VAL A 54 4.89 -42.27 6.92
C VAL A 54 5.23 -42.43 5.43
N ALA A 55 6.36 -43.08 5.14
CA ALA A 55 6.80 -43.31 3.77
C ALA A 55 5.74 -44.11 2.98
N GLY A 56 5.35 -43.58 1.82
CA GLY A 56 4.31 -44.15 0.97
C GLY A 56 2.93 -43.50 1.13
N ASP A 57 2.71 -42.76 2.22
CA ASP A 57 1.50 -41.95 2.39
C ASP A 57 1.62 -40.61 1.65
N SER A 58 0.47 -40.00 1.37
CA SER A 58 0.39 -38.71 0.66
C SER A 58 -0.70 -37.82 1.25
N LEU A 59 -0.51 -36.51 1.07
CA LEU A 59 -1.51 -35.48 1.32
C LEU A 59 -2.29 -35.19 0.03
N SER A 60 -3.53 -34.73 0.18
CA SER A 60 -4.38 -34.28 -0.93
C SER A 60 -4.79 -32.82 -0.75
N GLY A 61 -5.22 -32.17 -1.83
CA GLY A 61 -5.62 -30.76 -1.80
C GLY A 61 -4.43 -29.80 -1.94
N ILE A 62 -4.68 -28.52 -1.69
CA ILE A 62 -3.71 -27.44 -1.89
C ILE A 62 -3.78 -26.40 -0.77
N LEU A 63 -2.64 -25.74 -0.53
CA LEU A 63 -2.59 -24.54 0.30
C LEU A 63 -3.37 -23.39 -0.36
N SER A 64 -3.84 -22.45 0.46
CA SER A 64 -4.44 -21.20 0.02
C SER A 64 -3.65 -20.01 0.53
N ARG A 65 -3.91 -18.83 -0.04
CA ARG A 65 -3.42 -17.56 0.52
C ARG A 65 -4.55 -16.56 0.69
N ALA A 66 -4.35 -15.58 1.58
CA ALA A 66 -5.22 -14.43 1.69
C ALA A 66 -5.25 -13.61 0.39
N THR A 67 -6.40 -13.02 0.07
CA THR A 67 -6.62 -12.25 -1.15
C THR A 67 -5.93 -10.88 -1.13
N GLY A 68 -5.51 -10.40 -2.29
CA GLY A 68 -4.94 -9.07 -2.50
C GLY A 68 -3.60 -9.13 -3.25
N ASP A 69 -3.23 -8.02 -3.88
CA ASP A 69 -2.04 -7.92 -4.73
C ASP A 69 -1.19 -6.67 -4.47
N ASN A 70 -1.61 -5.81 -3.54
CA ASN A 70 -0.82 -4.64 -3.15
C ASN A 70 0.42 -5.05 -2.36
N VAL A 71 1.43 -4.18 -2.32
CA VAL A 71 2.61 -4.37 -1.47
C VAL A 71 2.18 -4.60 -0.01
N GLY A 72 2.68 -5.69 0.58
CA GLY A 72 2.27 -6.13 1.91
C GLY A 72 2.51 -7.62 2.15
N THR A 73 2.06 -8.11 3.28
CA THR A 73 2.11 -9.53 3.67
C THR A 73 0.70 -10.14 3.64
N TYR A 74 0.63 -11.37 3.16
CA TYR A 74 -0.62 -12.14 3.00
C TYR A 74 -0.42 -13.53 3.56
N ALA A 75 -1.29 -13.95 4.48
CA ALA A 75 -1.21 -15.26 5.10
C ALA A 75 -1.31 -16.38 4.04
N ILE A 76 -0.53 -17.44 4.25
CA ILE A 76 -0.62 -18.74 3.58
C ILE A 76 -1.26 -19.69 4.58
N ASP A 77 -2.45 -20.16 4.24
CA ASP A 77 -3.31 -20.99 5.07
C ASP A 77 -3.40 -22.42 4.49
N GLN A 78 -3.93 -23.34 5.29
CA GLN A 78 -4.04 -24.76 4.93
C GLN A 78 -4.84 -24.99 3.64
N GLY A 79 -5.82 -24.13 3.35
CA GLY A 79 -6.70 -24.29 2.20
C GLY A 79 -7.48 -25.59 2.27
N THR A 80 -7.40 -26.40 1.21
CA THR A 80 -8.03 -27.72 1.12
C THR A 80 -7.07 -28.86 1.45
N LEU A 81 -5.85 -28.55 1.86
CA LEU A 81 -4.84 -29.56 2.17
C LEU A 81 -5.32 -30.46 3.32
N SER A 82 -5.27 -31.77 3.12
CA SER A 82 -5.76 -32.75 4.08
C SER A 82 -4.92 -34.03 4.08
N ALA A 83 -4.88 -34.70 5.23
CA ALA A 83 -4.35 -36.05 5.38
C ALA A 83 -5.48 -37.09 5.45
N SER A 84 -5.11 -38.37 5.34
CA SER A 84 -6.03 -39.47 5.57
C SER A 84 -6.50 -39.51 7.04
N ALA A 85 -7.55 -40.29 7.32
CA ALA A 85 -8.13 -40.41 8.67
C ALA A 85 -7.16 -40.99 9.72
N ASN A 86 -6.03 -41.55 9.29
CA ASN A 86 -4.98 -42.09 10.16
C ASN A 86 -4.15 -41.00 10.85
N TYR A 87 -4.27 -39.75 10.41
CA TYR A 87 -3.48 -38.64 10.93
C TYR A 87 -4.34 -37.59 11.64
N ASP A 88 -3.78 -37.01 12.69
CA ASP A 88 -4.18 -35.74 13.25
C ASP A 88 -3.26 -34.65 12.67
N LEU A 89 -3.76 -33.88 11.71
CA LEU A 89 -2.99 -32.90 10.96
C LEU A 89 -2.93 -31.58 11.73
N GLN A 90 -1.72 -31.16 12.09
CA GLN A 90 -1.45 -29.87 12.70
C GLN A 90 -0.75 -28.97 11.69
N PHE A 91 -1.47 -27.94 11.24
CA PHE A 91 -0.99 -27.01 10.23
C PHE A 91 -0.41 -25.75 10.87
N THR A 92 0.74 -25.31 10.38
CA THR A 92 1.34 -24.01 10.70
C THR A 92 1.47 -23.20 9.41
N GLY A 93 0.83 -22.03 9.38
CA GLY A 93 0.85 -21.11 8.24
C GLY A 93 2.19 -20.40 8.06
N ALA A 94 2.30 -19.68 6.95
CA ALA A 94 3.43 -18.82 6.61
C ALA A 94 2.92 -17.56 5.88
N ASP A 95 3.81 -16.70 5.39
CA ASP A 95 3.41 -15.49 4.66
C ASP A 95 3.91 -15.49 3.22
N LEU A 96 3.07 -14.99 2.32
CA LEU A 96 3.47 -14.46 1.03
C LEU A 96 3.75 -12.95 1.18
N THR A 97 4.98 -12.53 0.89
CA THR A 97 5.36 -11.12 0.88
C THR A 97 5.35 -10.57 -0.54
N ILE A 98 4.57 -9.52 -0.80
CA ILE A 98 4.58 -8.77 -2.06
C ILE A 98 5.47 -7.53 -1.88
N THR A 99 6.59 -7.49 -2.60
CA THR A 99 7.54 -6.37 -2.58
C THR A 99 7.24 -5.35 -3.69
N PRO A 100 7.62 -4.07 -3.53
CA PRO A 100 7.47 -3.09 -4.59
C PRO A 100 8.16 -3.51 -5.89
N ALA A 101 7.52 -3.22 -7.03
CA ALA A 101 8.18 -3.33 -8.32
C ALA A 101 9.24 -2.23 -8.47
N PRO A 102 10.48 -2.56 -8.87
CA PRO A 102 11.43 -1.53 -9.23
C PRO A 102 10.86 -0.75 -10.42
N LEU A 103 10.97 0.57 -10.36
CA LEU A 103 10.81 1.39 -11.56
C LEU A 103 11.87 0.92 -12.56
N SER A 104 11.45 0.33 -13.68
CA SER A 104 12.36 -0.08 -14.74
C SER A 104 13.25 1.10 -15.11
N SER A 105 14.56 0.90 -14.99
CA SER A 105 15.56 1.92 -15.27
C SER A 105 15.96 1.92 -16.75
N PRO A 106 16.24 3.11 -17.32
CA PRO A 106 15.91 4.38 -16.69
C PRO A 106 14.39 4.51 -16.72
N ALA A 107 13.76 5.05 -15.67
CA ALA A 107 12.36 5.43 -15.76
C ALA A 107 12.15 6.05 -17.14
N THR A 108 11.24 5.53 -17.96
CA THR A 108 11.07 6.04 -19.34
C THR A 108 10.88 7.55 -19.20
N ALA A 109 11.91 8.30 -19.61
CA ALA A 109 12.44 9.50 -18.94
C ALA A 109 11.48 10.26 -18.01
N ILE A 110 11.83 10.40 -16.72
CA ILE A 110 11.36 11.58 -15.96
C ILE A 110 11.97 12.79 -16.67
N THR A 111 11.16 13.48 -17.47
CA THR A 111 11.60 14.67 -18.19
C THR A 111 11.06 15.87 -17.45
N LEU A 112 11.97 16.76 -17.05
CA LEU A 112 11.63 18.09 -16.58
C LEU A 112 11.98 19.06 -17.71
N THR A 113 10.96 19.69 -18.28
CA THR A 113 11.14 20.73 -19.30
C THR A 113 11.03 22.09 -18.62
N PRO A 114 12.11 22.90 -18.61
CA PRO A 114 12.03 24.27 -18.11
C PRO A 114 11.11 25.12 -19.01
N PRO A 115 10.48 26.17 -18.47
CA PRO A 115 9.80 27.16 -19.30
C PRO A 115 10.81 27.84 -20.23
N ALA A 116 10.37 28.19 -21.44
CA ALA A 116 11.20 28.83 -22.47
C ALA A 116 11.77 30.20 -22.05
N ASP A 117 11.19 30.81 -21.01
CA ASP A 117 11.59 32.10 -20.48
C ASP A 117 11.34 32.15 -18.97
N PHE A 118 12.31 32.66 -18.22
CA PHE A 118 12.23 32.90 -16.78
C PHE A 118 12.02 34.39 -16.42
N THR A 119 11.91 35.27 -17.41
CA THR A 119 11.65 36.70 -17.22
C THR A 119 10.30 36.91 -16.56
N TYR A 120 10.27 37.78 -15.55
CA TYR A 120 9.04 38.14 -14.86
C TYR A 120 8.11 38.96 -15.77
N ASN A 121 6.94 38.42 -16.06
CA ASN A 121 5.92 39.06 -16.92
C ASN A 121 4.51 39.07 -16.30
N GLY A 122 4.39 38.78 -14.99
CA GLY A 122 3.10 38.71 -14.29
C GLY A 122 2.33 37.40 -14.45
N SER A 123 2.81 36.47 -15.28
CA SER A 123 2.22 35.12 -15.43
C SER A 123 3.00 34.09 -14.62
N GLY A 124 2.29 33.06 -14.11
CA GLY A 124 2.93 31.93 -13.45
C GLY A 124 3.90 31.20 -14.37
N LYS A 125 5.11 30.93 -13.88
CA LYS A 125 6.11 30.08 -14.54
C LYS A 125 6.17 28.74 -13.80
N GLY A 126 6.16 27.63 -14.53
CA GLY A 126 6.25 26.29 -13.95
C GLY A 126 7.08 25.38 -14.84
N PHE A 127 7.68 24.36 -14.25
CA PHE A 127 8.30 23.28 -14.99
C PHE A 127 7.21 22.30 -15.41
N ALA A 128 7.21 21.88 -16.68
CA ALA A 128 6.40 20.74 -17.08
C ALA A 128 7.19 19.46 -16.76
N GLY A 129 6.52 18.48 -16.17
CA GLY A 129 7.11 17.19 -15.90
C GLY A 129 6.26 16.07 -16.49
N SER A 130 6.91 15.11 -17.13
CA SER A 130 6.27 13.88 -17.61
C SER A 130 7.02 12.66 -17.08
N ALA A 131 6.28 11.66 -16.59
CA ALA A 131 6.80 10.34 -16.29
C ALA A 131 5.90 9.30 -16.97
N SER A 132 6.51 8.31 -17.62
CA SER A 132 5.78 7.22 -18.28
C SER A 132 5.80 5.97 -17.40
N GLY A 133 4.66 5.28 -17.29
CA GLY A 133 4.54 4.01 -16.56
C GLY A 133 4.27 4.11 -15.06
N VAL A 134 4.01 5.29 -14.51
CA VAL A 134 3.65 5.50 -13.10
C VAL A 134 2.38 6.35 -13.01
N ALA A 135 1.34 5.89 -12.30
CA ALA A 135 0.15 6.68 -12.01
C ALA A 135 0.38 7.53 -10.74
N GLY A 136 -0.03 8.81 -10.75
CA GLY A 136 -0.06 9.64 -9.54
C GLY A 136 1.28 10.19 -9.04
N PHE A 137 2.22 10.54 -9.93
CA PHE A 137 3.45 11.21 -9.52
C PHE A 137 3.18 12.69 -9.15
N THR A 138 3.81 13.15 -8.08
CA THR A 138 3.81 14.55 -7.66
C THR A 138 5.20 15.12 -7.91
N PHE A 139 5.29 16.26 -8.60
CA PHE A 139 6.55 17.01 -8.66
C PHE A 139 6.64 17.91 -7.43
N VAL A 140 7.69 17.72 -6.63
CA VAL A 140 8.05 18.66 -5.57
C VAL A 140 9.11 19.59 -6.13
N TYR A 141 8.81 20.89 -6.15
CA TYR A 141 9.77 21.92 -6.54
C TYR A 141 10.31 22.58 -5.28
N GLU A 142 11.61 22.40 -5.01
CA GLU A 142 12.31 23.24 -4.04
C GLU A 142 12.95 24.40 -4.80
N GLY A 143 12.33 25.58 -4.72
CA GLY A 143 12.91 26.80 -5.28
C GLY A 143 14.19 27.17 -4.53
N ILE A 144 15.30 27.31 -5.25
CA ILE A 144 16.55 27.78 -4.66
C ILE A 144 16.41 29.30 -4.43
N ASN A 145 16.09 29.65 -3.19
CA ASN A 145 16.28 30.95 -2.54
C ASN A 145 15.38 32.14 -2.97
N GLY A 146 14.34 32.39 -2.16
CA GLY A 146 14.19 33.72 -1.55
C GLY A 146 13.20 34.74 -2.12
N THR A 147 12.33 34.43 -3.08
CA THR A 147 11.26 35.38 -3.46
C THR A 147 9.89 34.79 -3.20
N VAL A 148 9.29 35.20 -2.09
CA VAL A 148 7.87 34.98 -1.80
C VAL A 148 7.05 35.71 -2.87
N TYR A 149 6.58 34.98 -3.89
CA TYR A 149 5.55 35.46 -4.79
C TYR A 149 4.20 35.18 -4.14
N GLY A 150 3.68 36.13 -3.37
CA GLY A 150 2.42 35.85 -2.68
C GLY A 150 1.71 36.94 -1.90
N ASP A 151 2.21 38.17 -1.75
CA ASP A 151 1.43 39.22 -1.06
C ASP A 151 0.95 40.27 -2.07
N ARG A 152 -0.15 39.90 -2.74
CA ARG A 152 -1.14 40.74 -3.46
C ARG A 152 -0.58 41.95 -4.23
N LEU A 153 -0.34 41.74 -5.53
CA LEU A 153 -0.20 42.81 -6.52
C LEU A 153 -1.55 43.41 -6.99
N GLY A 154 -2.66 43.10 -6.30
CA GLY A 154 -4.00 43.60 -6.62
C GLY A 154 -4.34 44.96 -6.00
N ASP A 155 -3.84 45.29 -4.80
CA ASP A 155 -4.44 46.38 -4.01
C ASP A 155 -3.57 47.64 -3.89
N ARG A 156 -2.30 47.61 -4.31
CA ARG A 156 -1.38 48.76 -4.13
C ARG A 156 -1.36 49.79 -5.26
N LYS A 157 -2.12 49.58 -6.35
CA LYS A 157 -2.23 50.59 -7.42
C LYS A 157 -3.40 51.56 -7.23
N LEU A 158 -4.41 51.21 -6.42
CA LEU A 158 -5.58 52.07 -6.21
C LEU A 158 -5.37 53.14 -5.11
N GLN A 159 -4.40 52.99 -4.22
CA GLN A 159 -4.17 53.98 -3.15
C GLN A 159 -3.26 55.15 -3.57
N ARG A 160 -2.30 54.94 -4.49
CA ARG A 160 -1.45 56.05 -4.99
C ARG A 160 -2.13 56.98 -5.98
N GLN A 161 -3.18 56.54 -6.70
CA GLN A 161 -3.97 57.46 -7.54
C GLN A 161 -5.01 58.26 -6.74
N GLN A 162 -5.44 57.79 -5.57
CA GLN A 162 -6.29 58.60 -4.68
C GLN A 162 -5.49 59.62 -3.87
N GLU A 163 -4.21 59.34 -3.55
CA GLU A 163 -3.35 60.32 -2.86
C GLU A 163 -2.85 61.45 -3.77
N HIS A 164 -2.61 61.18 -5.05
CA HIS A 164 -2.22 62.24 -6.01
C HIS A 164 -3.38 63.18 -6.40
N HIS A 165 -4.64 62.74 -6.27
CA HIS A 165 -5.80 63.62 -6.50
C HIS A 165 -6.21 64.46 -5.27
N LEU A 166 -5.66 64.16 -4.08
CA LEU A 166 -5.97 64.91 -2.86
C LEU A 166 -4.91 65.95 -2.48
N HIS A 167 -3.70 65.90 -3.02
CA HIS A 167 -2.68 66.95 -2.79
C HIS A 167 -2.77 68.13 -3.77
N ASP A 168 -3.23 67.93 -5.01
CA ASP A 168 -3.34 69.02 -6.00
C ASP A 168 -4.57 69.95 -5.80
N TRP A 169 -5.50 69.60 -4.90
CA TRP A 169 -6.62 70.50 -4.54
C TRP A 169 -6.36 71.36 -3.29
N ALA A 170 -5.26 71.13 -2.56
CA ALA A 170 -4.93 71.90 -1.35
C ALA A 170 -4.02 73.11 -1.61
N GLN A 171 -3.30 73.17 -2.74
CA GLN A 171 -2.44 74.31 -3.08
C GLN A 171 -3.07 75.31 -4.06
N ALA A 172 -4.19 74.98 -4.71
CA ALA A 172 -4.92 75.92 -5.57
C ALA A 172 -5.96 76.79 -4.82
N GLY A 173 -6.24 76.48 -3.54
CA GLY A 173 -7.22 77.18 -2.70
C GLY A 173 -6.65 78.24 -1.76
N ASP A 174 -5.33 78.30 -1.60
CA ASP A 174 -4.66 79.25 -0.69
C ASP A 174 -4.13 80.50 -1.43
N ASP A 175 -3.74 80.35 -2.70
CA ASP A 175 -3.14 81.45 -3.49
C ASP A 175 -4.17 82.45 -4.07
N ARG A 176 -5.46 82.27 -3.75
CA ARG A 176 -6.56 83.21 -4.09
C ARG A 176 -7.13 83.96 -2.89
N ARG A 177 -6.67 83.70 -1.66
CA ARG A 177 -7.15 84.41 -0.46
C ARG A 177 -6.25 85.56 -0.01
N ASP A 178 -5.02 85.66 -0.52
CA ASP A 178 -4.04 86.66 -0.03
C ASP A 178 -3.81 87.87 -0.96
N ARG A 179 -4.63 88.05 -2.01
CA ARG A 179 -4.58 89.24 -2.90
C ARG A 179 -5.80 90.15 -2.83
N GLY A 180 -6.53 90.15 -1.71
CA GLY A 180 -7.79 90.93 -1.62
C GLY A 180 -8.27 91.32 -0.23
N ARG A 181 -7.47 92.01 0.59
CA ARG A 181 -8.02 93.01 1.54
C ARG A 181 -6.97 93.98 2.08
N GLN A 182 -7.09 95.23 1.64
CA GLN A 182 -6.42 96.42 2.16
C GLN A 182 -6.94 96.81 3.55
N SER A 183 -6.15 97.56 4.30
CA SER A 183 -6.57 98.61 5.27
C SER A 183 -5.36 99.57 5.33
N TYR A 184 -5.37 100.85 4.97
CA TYR A 184 -6.24 102.00 5.32
C TYR A 184 -6.64 102.03 6.79
N VAL A 185 -5.71 102.51 7.63
CA VAL A 185 -5.85 103.68 8.51
C VAL A 185 -4.46 104.33 8.62
#